data_AF-A0A958EBY9-F1
#
_entry.id   AF-A0A958EBY9-F1
#
_cell.length_a   1.000
_cell.length_b   1.000
_cell.length_c   1.000
_cell.angle_alpha   90.00
_cell.angle_beta   90.00
_cell.angle_gamma   90.00
#
_symmetry.space_group_name_H-M   'P 1'
#
loop_
_entity.id
_entity.type
_entity.pdbx_description
1 polymer ?
#
loop_
_entity_poly.entity_id
_entity_poly.type
_entity_poly.pdbx_seq_one_letter_code
_entity_poly.pdbx_strand_id
1 'polypeptide(L)'
;EWGIELFHPWHASHLQARLAQLAGVGQPPLLLGVSTRLIKDPETAALLENSPYFSLYGFTFRDIPAVGKIKPLLEHLLAALP
;
A
#
# COMPACT_ATOMS: atom_id res chain seq x y z
N GLU A 1 1.10 -5.50 15.70
CA GLU A 1 2.41 -5.64 15.02
C GLU A 1 2.38 -4.80 13.75
N TRP A 2 3.48 -4.15 13.39
CA TRP A 2 3.60 -3.39 12.13
C TRP A 2 4.05 -4.32 11.02
N GLY A 3 3.47 -4.20 9.83
CA GLY A 3 3.76 -5.06 8.69
C GLY A 3 3.91 -4.28 7.39
N ILE A 4 4.57 -4.91 6.42
CA ILE A 4 4.59 -4.45 5.04
C ILE A 4 4.11 -5.59 4.16
N GLU A 5 3.11 -5.33 3.32
CA GLU A 5 2.68 -6.25 2.26
C GLU A 5 3.07 -5.66 0.89
N LEU A 6 3.64 -6.49 0.01
CA LEU A 6 4.12 -6.08 -1.31
C LEU A 6 3.35 -6.80 -2.42
N PHE A 7 2.80 -6.03 -3.35
CA PHE A 7 2.00 -6.53 -4.47
C PHE A 7 2.74 -6.33 -5.79
N HIS A 8 3.18 -7.45 -6.36
CA HIS A 8 3.75 -7.56 -7.70
C HIS A 8 2.66 -7.96 -8.71
N PRO A 9 2.89 -7.85 -10.03
CA PRO A 9 1.85 -7.97 -11.06
C PRO A 9 0.91 -9.18 -10.97
N TRP A 10 1.40 -10.28 -10.41
CA TRP A 10 0.71 -11.57 -10.29
C TRP A 10 -0.34 -11.56 -9.17
N HIS A 11 -0.40 -10.49 -8.37
CA HIS A 11 -1.25 -10.36 -7.19
C HIS A 11 -2.38 -9.33 -7.37
N ALA A 12 -2.76 -8.97 -8.61
CA ALA A 12 -3.78 -7.95 -8.84
C ALA A 12 -5.11 -8.24 -8.12
N SER A 13 -5.67 -9.45 -8.29
CA SER A 13 -6.90 -9.86 -7.59
C SER A 13 -6.76 -9.86 -6.06
N HIS A 14 -5.60 -10.24 -5.54
CA HIS A 14 -5.32 -10.21 -4.10
C HIS A 14 -5.24 -8.78 -3.56
N LEU A 15 -4.67 -7.84 -4.32
CA LEU A 15 -4.62 -6.42 -3.97
C LEU A 15 -6.04 -5.85 -3.84
N GLN A 16 -6.93 -6.13 -4.80
CA GLN A 16 -8.32 -5.66 -4.75
C GLN A 16 -9.05 -6.18 -3.50
N ALA A 17 -8.96 -7.49 -3.24
CA ALA A 17 -9.57 -8.10 -2.07
C ALA A 17 -9.00 -7.53 -0.76
N ARG A 18 -7.69 -7.25 -0.73
CA ARG A 18 -7.03 -6.70 0.45
C ARG A 18 -7.44 -5.25 0.73
N LEU A 19 -7.53 -4.41 -0.29
CA LEU A 19 -8.02 -3.03 -0.14
C LEU A 19 -9.46 -3.00 0.37
N ALA A 20 -10.32 -3.90 -0.11
CA ALA A 20 -11.69 -4.03 0.37
C ALA A 20 -11.75 -4.46 1.86
N GLN A 21 -10.89 -5.38 2.29
CA GLN A 21 -10.77 -5.76 3.69
C GLN A 21 -10.32 -4.58 4.57
N LEU A 22 -9.34 -3.81 4.11
CA LEU A 22 -8.74 -2.73 4.88
C LEU A 22 -9.63 -1.47 4.96
N ALA A 23 -10.61 -1.32 4.07
CA ALA A 23 -11.55 -0.21 4.09
C ALA A 23 -12.38 -0.13 5.39
N GLY A 24 -12.54 -1.24 6.12
CA GLY A 24 -13.33 -1.32 7.36
C GLY A 24 -12.52 -1.45 8.66
N VAL A 25 -11.18 -1.46 8.58
CA VAL A 25 -10.31 -1.79 9.72
C VAL A 25 -9.71 -0.53 10.35
N GLY A 26 -9.90 -0.36 11.67
CA GLY A 26 -9.40 0.77 12.44
C GLY A 26 -8.01 0.62 13.06
N GLN A 27 -7.34 -0.54 12.96
CA GLN A 27 -6.00 -0.83 13.54
C GLN A 27 -5.38 -2.10 12.90
N PRO A 28 -4.04 -2.33 12.87
CA PRO A 28 -2.88 -1.43 12.95
C PRO A 28 -2.42 -0.95 11.55
N PRO A 29 -1.46 -0.01 11.46
CA PRO A 29 -0.93 0.51 10.20
C PRO A 29 -0.06 -0.54 9.50
N LEU A 30 -0.66 -1.17 8.49
CA LEU A 30 0.01 -2.03 7.54
C LEU A 30 0.40 -1.18 6.33
N LEU A 31 1.68 -1.16 6.00
CA LEU A 31 2.12 -0.51 4.77
C LEU A 31 1.83 -1.39 3.56
N LEU A 32 1.27 -0.78 2.51
CA LEU A 32 1.01 -1.43 1.23
C LEU A 32 1.97 -0.93 0.17
N GLY A 33 2.91 -1.78 -0.26
CA GLY A 33 3.72 -1.51 -1.43
C GLY A 33 3.06 -2.08 -2.69
N VAL A 34 2.89 -1.29 -3.73
CA VAL A 34 2.39 -1.77 -5.04
C VAL A 34 3.42 -1.51 -6.15
N SER A 35 3.70 -2.54 -6.94
CA SER A 35 4.61 -2.41 -8.09
C SER A 35 3.99 -1.46 -9.13
N THR A 36 4.78 -0.54 -9.66
CA THR A 36 4.39 0.35 -10.77
C THR A 36 4.05 -0.41 -12.05
N ARG A 37 4.47 -1.68 -12.16
CA ARG A 37 4.06 -2.57 -13.25
C ARG A 37 2.57 -2.94 -13.15
N LEU A 38 2.03 -3.00 -11.93
CA LEU A 38 0.62 -3.33 -11.66
C LEU A 38 -0.27 -2.09 -11.88
N ILE A 39 0.24 -0.88 -11.64
CA ILE A 39 -0.46 0.40 -11.89
C ILE A 39 -0.67 0.69 -13.39
N LYS A 40 0.04 0.00 -14.29
CA LYS A 40 -0.21 0.13 -15.73
C LYS A 40 -1.59 -0.36 -16.15
N ASP A 41 -2.21 -1.20 -15.32
CA ASP A 41 -3.60 -1.59 -15.47
C ASP A 41 -4.52 -0.45 -14.97
N PRO A 42 -5.38 0.12 -15.83
CA PRO A 42 -6.23 1.26 -15.45
C PRO A 42 -7.19 0.97 -14.30
N GLU A 43 -7.69 -0.26 -14.21
CA GLU A 43 -8.62 -0.66 -13.15
C GLU A 43 -7.92 -0.65 -11.78
N THR A 44 -6.71 -1.21 -11.72
CA THR A 44 -5.86 -1.12 -10.53
C THR A 44 -5.52 0.33 -10.18
N ALA A 45 -5.10 1.14 -11.16
CA ALA A 45 -4.76 2.53 -10.91
C ALA A 45 -5.94 3.27 -10.25
N ALA A 46 -7.14 3.11 -10.81
CA ALA A 46 -8.36 3.70 -10.26
C ALA A 46 -8.67 3.18 -8.84
N LEU A 47 -8.46 1.89 -8.56
CA LEU A 47 -8.68 1.35 -7.21
C LEU A 47 -7.73 1.93 -6.17
N LEU A 48 -6.47 2.15 -6.54
CA LEU A 48 -5.47 2.74 -5.64
C LEU A 48 -5.74 4.23 -5.40
N GLU A 49 -6.07 4.97 -6.44
CA GLU A 49 -6.41 6.40 -6.35
C GLU A 49 -7.64 6.64 -5.47
N ASN A 50 -8.63 5.74 -5.55
CA ASN A 50 -9.86 5.85 -4.77
C ASN A 50 -9.82 5.19 -3.39
N SER A 51 -8.67 4.62 -2.97
CA SER A 51 -8.54 3.98 -1.65
C SER A 51 -8.02 4.97 -0.59
N PRO A 52 -8.84 5.35 0.41
CA PRO A 52 -8.37 6.19 1.51
C PRO A 52 -7.24 5.53 2.30
N TYR A 53 -7.29 4.20 2.44
CA TYR A 53 -6.25 3.44 3.12
C TYR A 53 -4.92 3.53 2.37
N PHE A 54 -4.92 3.32 1.05
CA PHE A 54 -3.71 3.39 0.24
C PHE A 54 -3.13 4.81 0.20
N SER A 55 -3.97 5.85 0.25
CA SER A 55 -3.50 7.24 0.35
C SER A 55 -2.66 7.50 1.60
N LEU A 56 -2.99 6.85 2.72
CA LEU A 56 -2.33 7.07 4.01
C LEU A 56 -1.19 6.07 4.28
N TYR A 57 -1.34 4.83 3.84
CA TYR A 57 -0.44 3.72 4.19
C TYR A 57 0.22 3.06 2.96
N GLY A 58 -0.06 3.57 1.77
CA GLY A 58 0.42 3.02 0.51
C GLY A 58 1.68 3.69 -0.02
N PHE A 59 2.47 2.93 -0.78
CA PHE A 59 3.56 3.46 -1.60
C PHE A 59 3.75 2.61 -2.85
N THR A 60 4.45 3.17 -3.84
CA THR A 60 4.75 2.48 -5.09
C THR A 60 6.24 2.16 -5.21
N PHE A 61 6.56 1.03 -5.85
CA PHE A 61 7.93 0.60 -6.10
C PHE A 61 8.07 -0.01 -7.50
N ARG A 62 9.29 -0.15 -8.03
CA ARG A 62 9.49 -0.77 -9.35
C ARG A 62 9.57 -2.29 -9.24
N ASP A 63 10.73 -2.79 -8.82
CA ASP A 63 10.99 -4.23 -8.67
C ASP A 63 11.17 -4.64 -7.21
N ILE A 64 11.92 -3.84 -6.43
CA ILE A 64 12.13 -3.99 -5.00
C ILE A 64 11.85 -2.64 -4.33
N PRO A 65 11.18 -2.60 -3.17
CA PRO A 65 10.98 -1.35 -2.45
C PRO A 65 12.30 -0.84 -1.88
N ALA A 66 12.66 0.40 -2.23
CA ALA A 66 13.86 1.02 -1.71
C ALA A 66 13.61 1.52 -0.28
N VAL A 67 14.60 1.35 0.61
CA VAL A 67 14.54 1.87 1.99
C VAL A 67 14.25 3.36 2.02
N GLY A 68 14.80 4.14 1.07
CA GLY A 68 14.53 5.58 0.95
C GLY A 68 13.07 5.94 0.63
N LYS A 69 12.26 5.00 0.15
CA LYS A 69 10.80 5.18 -0.05
C LYS A 69 10.00 4.76 1.18
N ILE A 70 10.44 3.71 1.87
CA ILE A 70 9.73 3.16 3.03
C ILE A 70 9.99 3.99 4.29
N LYS A 71 11.25 4.38 4.52
CA LYS A 71 11.68 5.03 5.77
C LYS A 71 10.89 6.32 6.10
N PRO A 72 10.69 7.28 5.16
CA PRO A 72 9.92 8.48 5.48
C PRO A 72 8.46 8.20 5.84
N LEU A 73 7.87 7.17 5.22
CA LEU A 73 6.49 6.76 5.50
C LEU A 73 6.38 6.13 6.88
N LEU A 74 7.33 5.26 7.25
CA LEU A 74 7.41 4.71 8.60
C LEU A 74 7.61 5.81 9.65
N GLU A 75 8.53 6.75 9.41
CA GLU A 75 8.80 7.87 10.33
C GLU A 75 7.56 8.75 10.51
N HIS A 76 6.83 9.06 9.43
CA HIS A 76 5.57 9.79 9.49
C HIS A 76 4.52 9.07 10.33
N LEU A 77 4.35 7.76 10.10
CA LEU A 77 3.38 6.97 10.83
C LEU A 77 3.73 6.81 12.30
N LEU A 78 5.02 6.62 12.63
CA LEU A 78 5.50 6.55 14.01
C LEU A 78 5.26 7.88 14.75
N ALA A 79 5.43 9.02 14.08
CA ALA A 79 5.18 10.33 14.65
C ALA A 79 3.69 10.63 14.88
N ALA A 80 2.79 9.95 14.16
CA ALA A 80 1.34 10.10 14.26
C ALA A 80 0.71 9.17 15.32
N LEU A 81 1.50 8.31 15.97
CA LEU A 81 1.03 7.48 17.07
C LEU A 81 0.89 8.30 18.36
N PRO A 82 -0.15 8.04 19.17
CA PRO A 82 -0.34 8.69 20.46
C PRO A 82 0.70 8.30 21.50
#